data_AF-A0A7K9DNU2-F1
#
_entry.id   AF-A0A7K9DNU2-F1
#
_cell.length_a   1.000
_cell.length_b   1.000
_cell.length_c   1.000
_cell.angle_alpha   90.00
_cell.angle_beta   90.00
_cell.angle_gamma   90.00
#
_symmetry.space_group_name_H-M   'P 1'
#
loop_
_entity.id
_entity.type
_entity.pdbx_description
1 polymer ?
#
loop_
_entity_poly.entity_id
_entity_poly.type
_entity_poly.pdbx_seq_one_letter_code
_entity_poly.pdbx_strand_id
1 'polypeptide(L)'
;DVTLDTDTAHPRLEISGGGKSVRDSGAIKRLPSNAKRFDSHLFVLAKEGYTSGRHYWEVEVGNRRSWALGIARESVTRKGTLTLSPKNGFWVMGTADGRDHWAYSDPWTPLNVSGKQEKIGIFLDIPAQQLSFHSVHKKAALYTFTIADGGNQEEKFIPFFSTGLAGPKPDLEPLKIL
;
A
#
# COMPACT_ATOMS: atom_id res chain seq x y z
N ASP A 1 0.95 15.52 -4.62
CA ASP A 1 0.31 14.66 -5.63
C ASP A 1 1.07 13.33 -5.67
N VAL A 2 0.40 12.18 -5.64
CA VAL A 2 1.05 10.85 -5.49
C VAL A 2 1.05 10.09 -6.81
N THR A 3 2.21 9.60 -7.27
CA THR A 3 2.36 8.83 -8.51
C THR A 3 3.19 7.58 -8.31
N LEU A 4 2.84 6.50 -9.00
CA LEU A 4 3.49 5.19 -8.86
C LEU A 4 4.87 5.17 -9.54
N ASP A 5 5.85 4.54 -8.87
CA ASP A 5 7.20 4.33 -9.38
C ASP A 5 7.33 2.98 -10.09
N THR A 6 7.48 3.02 -11.42
CA THR A 6 7.70 1.85 -12.29
C THR A 6 8.96 1.06 -11.96
N ASP A 7 9.96 1.68 -11.33
CA ASP A 7 11.20 0.99 -10.94
C ASP A 7 11.00 0.09 -9.74
N THR A 8 10.02 0.41 -8.87
CA THR A 8 9.71 -0.39 -7.67
C THR A 8 8.69 -1.49 -7.95
N ALA A 9 7.85 -1.31 -8.98
CA ALA A 9 6.73 -2.19 -9.27
C ALA A 9 7.15 -3.63 -9.60
N HIS A 10 6.49 -4.60 -8.99
CA HIS A 10 6.63 -6.00 -9.36
C HIS A 10 6.39 -6.23 -10.87
N PRO A 11 7.15 -7.08 -11.58
CA PRO A 11 7.05 -7.19 -13.05
C PRO A 11 5.71 -7.67 -13.59
N ARG A 12 4.84 -8.22 -12.74
CA ARG A 12 3.46 -8.61 -13.08
C ARG A 12 2.48 -7.42 -13.01
N LEU A 13 2.85 -6.32 -12.37
CA LEU A 13 2.03 -5.13 -12.29
C LEU A 13 2.14 -4.29 -13.56
N GLU A 14 1.03 -3.67 -13.93
CA GLU A 14 0.97 -2.69 -15.00
C GLU A 14 0.49 -1.36 -14.47
N ILE A 15 1.31 -0.32 -14.64
CA ILE A 15 1.01 1.06 -14.27
C ILE A 15 0.50 1.80 -15.51
N SER A 16 -0.56 2.58 -15.34
CA SER A 16 -1.23 3.34 -16.41
C SER A 16 -1.78 4.66 -15.87
N GLY A 17 -2.46 5.44 -16.73
CA GLY A 17 -3.12 6.68 -16.33
C GLY A 17 -2.16 7.72 -15.76
N GLY A 18 -0.99 7.90 -16.38
CA GLY A 18 0.01 8.86 -15.90
C GLY A 18 0.66 8.49 -14.56
N GLY A 19 0.65 7.21 -14.18
CA GLY A 19 1.18 6.76 -12.88
C GLY A 19 0.15 6.74 -11.76
N LYS A 20 -1.14 6.90 -12.08
CA LYS A 20 -2.24 6.92 -11.10
C LYS A 20 -2.99 5.60 -10.97
N SER A 21 -2.76 4.65 -11.88
CA SER A 21 -3.51 3.40 -11.93
C SER A 21 -2.58 2.20 -11.95
N VAL A 22 -2.88 1.16 -11.17
CA VAL A 22 -2.13 -0.11 -11.19
C VAL A 22 -3.05 -1.33 -11.13
N ARG A 23 -2.75 -2.32 -11.97
CA ARG A 23 -3.46 -3.61 -12.00
C ARG A 23 -2.49 -4.78 -12.10
N ASP A 24 -2.95 -5.96 -11.68
CA ASP A 24 -2.29 -7.22 -12.02
C ASP A 24 -2.55 -7.53 -13.50
N SER A 25 -1.48 -7.59 -14.30
CA SER A 25 -1.58 -7.88 -15.74
C SER A 25 -1.79 -9.35 -16.06
N GLY A 26 -1.68 -10.26 -15.09
CA GLY A 26 -1.83 -11.69 -15.32
C GLY A 26 -0.55 -12.42 -15.75
N ALA A 27 0.51 -11.68 -16.12
CA ALA A 27 1.76 -12.23 -16.63
C ALA A 27 2.99 -11.47 -16.12
N ILE A 28 4.06 -12.20 -15.77
CA ILE A 28 5.33 -11.59 -15.37
C ILE A 28 6.02 -11.06 -16.63
N LYS A 29 6.23 -9.74 -16.71
CA LYS A 29 6.98 -9.11 -17.81
C LYS A 29 8.48 -9.29 -17.59
N ARG A 30 9.24 -9.45 -18.67
CA ARG A 30 10.71 -9.43 -18.62
C ARG A 30 11.19 -7.99 -18.53
N LEU A 31 11.59 -7.57 -17.33
CA LEU A 31 12.12 -6.23 -17.07
C LEU A 31 13.61 -6.31 -16.70
N PRO A 32 14.38 -5.23 -16.90
CA PRO A 32 15.74 -5.15 -16.37
C PRO A 32 15.77 -5.37 -14.86
N SER A 33 16.78 -6.10 -14.39
CA SER A 33 17.02 -6.24 -12.96
C SER A 33 17.35 -4.86 -12.37
N ASN A 34 16.71 -4.53 -11.26
CA ASN A 34 17.06 -3.34 -10.48
C ASN A 34 16.84 -3.64 -8.98
N ALA A 35 17.57 -2.95 -8.11
CA ALA A 35 17.52 -3.17 -6.67
C ALA A 35 16.22 -2.66 -6.02
N LYS A 36 15.57 -1.65 -6.62
CA LYS A 36 14.34 -1.01 -6.11
C LYS A 36 13.08 -1.88 -6.27
N ARG A 37 13.10 -2.81 -7.24
CA ARG A 37 11.95 -3.60 -7.67
C ARG A 37 11.59 -4.68 -6.67
N PHE A 38 10.32 -4.77 -6.32
CA PHE A 38 9.79 -5.95 -5.64
C PHE A 38 9.76 -7.17 -6.56
N ASP A 39 10.28 -8.31 -6.13
CA ASP A 39 10.38 -9.53 -6.96
C ASP A 39 9.43 -10.66 -6.56
N SER A 40 8.89 -10.62 -5.34
CA SER A 40 8.14 -11.72 -4.74
C SER A 40 6.64 -11.43 -4.55
N HIS A 41 6.28 -10.17 -4.33
CA HIS A 41 4.91 -9.75 -4.02
C HIS A 41 4.45 -8.68 -5.01
N LEU A 42 3.13 -8.59 -5.26
CA LEU A 42 2.51 -7.62 -6.16
C LEU A 42 2.48 -6.20 -5.56
N PHE A 43 3.65 -5.72 -5.16
CA PHE A 43 3.86 -4.45 -4.49
C PHE A 43 4.41 -3.40 -5.45
N VAL A 44 4.11 -2.14 -5.15
CA VAL A 44 4.65 -0.96 -5.81
C VAL A 44 4.66 0.19 -4.80
N LEU A 45 5.66 1.06 -4.91
CA LEU A 45 5.71 2.32 -4.17
C LEU A 45 5.38 3.51 -5.05
N ALA A 46 5.04 4.63 -4.42
CA ALA A 46 5.06 5.93 -5.07
C ALA A 46 6.48 6.46 -5.32
N LYS A 47 6.60 7.44 -6.21
CA LYS A 47 7.83 8.21 -6.45
C LYS A 47 8.08 9.20 -5.32
N GLU A 48 7.01 9.77 -4.80
CA GLU A 48 7.06 10.75 -3.72
C GLU A 48 7.21 10.03 -2.38
N GLY A 49 7.97 10.62 -1.48
CA GLY A 49 8.04 10.18 -0.09
C GLY A 49 8.30 11.35 0.83
N TYR A 50 8.00 11.16 2.11
CA TYR A 50 7.82 12.23 3.07
C TYR A 50 8.69 12.00 4.30
N THR A 51 9.41 13.04 4.70
CA THR A 51 10.22 13.08 5.94
C THR A 51 9.61 14.01 6.98
N SER A 52 8.64 14.85 6.60
CA SER A 52 7.99 15.81 7.49
C SER A 52 6.60 16.20 6.98
N GLY A 53 5.81 16.85 7.83
CA GLY A 53 4.49 17.40 7.48
C GLY A 53 3.35 16.39 7.58
N ARG A 54 2.21 16.79 7.01
CA ARG A 54 0.96 16.00 7.00
C ARG A 54 0.52 15.81 5.55
N HIS A 55 0.22 14.56 5.20
CA HIS A 55 -0.03 14.16 3.81
C HIS A 55 -1.30 13.33 3.74
N TYR A 56 -2.11 13.58 2.71
CA TYR A 56 -3.35 12.87 2.46
C TYR A 56 -3.42 12.43 1.00
N TRP A 57 -3.90 11.21 0.78
CA TRP A 57 -4.28 10.75 -0.56
C TRP A 57 -5.44 9.75 -0.47
N GLU A 58 -6.17 9.62 -1.56
CA GLU A 58 -7.28 8.67 -1.68
C GLU A 58 -6.96 7.61 -2.72
N VAL A 59 -7.44 6.40 -2.46
CA VAL A 59 -7.31 5.27 -3.37
C VAL A 59 -8.68 4.66 -3.59
N GLU A 60 -9.12 4.65 -4.85
CA GLU A 60 -10.24 3.86 -5.30
C GLU A 60 -9.80 2.40 -5.42
N VAL A 61 -10.40 1.55 -4.59
CA VAL A 61 -10.20 0.08 -4.61
C VAL A 61 -11.34 -0.62 -5.34
N GLY A 62 -12.45 0.08 -5.63
CA GLY A 62 -13.55 -0.41 -6.45
C GLY A 62 -14.17 -1.69 -5.90
N ASN A 63 -14.34 -2.68 -6.78
CA ASN A 63 -14.84 -4.00 -6.44
C ASN A 63 -13.76 -5.02 -6.12
N ARG A 64 -12.50 -4.58 -5.97
CA ARG A 64 -11.39 -5.49 -5.74
C ARG A 64 -11.58 -6.31 -4.48
N ARG A 65 -11.37 -7.62 -4.60
CA ARG A 65 -11.44 -8.54 -3.44
C ARG A 65 -10.16 -8.56 -2.62
N SER A 66 -9.03 -8.17 -3.20
CA SER A 66 -7.77 -8.14 -2.48
C SER A 66 -6.98 -6.88 -2.83
N TRP A 67 -6.49 -6.23 -1.79
CA TRP A 67 -5.63 -5.06 -1.87
C TRP A 67 -4.95 -4.82 -0.53
N ALA A 68 -3.82 -4.13 -0.55
CA ALA A 68 -3.18 -3.61 0.64
C ALA A 68 -2.60 -2.22 0.35
N LEU A 69 -2.82 -1.28 1.27
CA LEU A 69 -2.50 0.14 1.12
C LEU A 69 -1.86 0.67 2.39
N GLY A 70 -0.97 1.65 2.26
CA GLY A 70 -0.38 2.32 3.42
C GLY A 70 0.92 3.01 3.08
N ILE A 71 1.91 2.88 3.95
CA ILE A 71 3.26 3.39 3.72
C ILE A 71 4.31 2.32 4.00
N ALA A 72 5.49 2.50 3.40
CA ALA A 72 6.70 1.77 3.70
C ALA A 72 7.85 2.74 4.00
N ARG A 73 8.82 2.32 4.80
CA ARG A 73 10.13 2.99 4.87
C ARG A 73 10.84 2.92 3.51
N GLU A 74 11.65 3.92 3.19
CA GLU A 74 12.51 3.87 2.00
C GLU A 74 13.47 2.67 2.04
N SER A 75 13.94 2.32 3.24
CA SER A 75 14.93 1.26 3.51
C SER A 75 14.39 -0.18 3.44
N VAL A 76 13.08 -0.39 3.27
CA VAL A 76 12.53 -1.76 3.33
C VAL A 76 13.16 -2.68 2.28
N THR A 77 13.36 -3.95 2.66
CA THR A 77 13.84 -5.00 1.77
C THR A 77 12.90 -5.15 0.58
N ARG A 78 13.47 -5.27 -0.63
CA ARG A 78 12.73 -5.39 -1.89
C ARG A 78 12.74 -6.80 -2.48
N LYS A 79 13.56 -7.70 -1.92
CA LYS A 79 13.87 -9.00 -2.50
C LYS A 79 13.46 -10.14 -1.58
N GLY A 80 12.98 -11.23 -2.17
CA GLY A 80 12.60 -12.44 -1.45
C GLY A 80 11.29 -12.26 -0.66
N THR A 81 10.97 -13.22 0.19
CA THR A 81 9.70 -13.21 0.95
C THR A 81 9.67 -12.06 1.95
N LEU A 82 8.61 -11.25 1.89
CA LEU A 82 8.40 -10.09 2.75
C LEU A 82 7.20 -10.33 3.66
N THR A 83 7.31 -9.91 4.91
CA THR A 83 6.19 -9.89 5.86
C THR A 83 5.81 -8.45 6.14
N LEU A 84 4.55 -8.09 5.85
CA LEU A 84 4.02 -6.77 6.20
C LEU A 84 3.89 -6.66 7.73
N SER A 85 4.68 -5.75 8.31
CA SER A 85 4.60 -5.36 9.73
C SER A 85 5.36 -4.06 9.98
N PRO A 86 5.04 -3.30 11.06
CA PRO A 86 5.81 -2.13 11.46
C PRO A 86 7.28 -2.45 11.73
N LYS A 87 7.58 -3.63 12.29
CA LYS A 87 8.96 -4.08 12.53
C LYS A 87 9.78 -4.19 11.25
N ASN A 88 9.13 -4.51 10.13
CA ASN A 88 9.76 -4.59 8.81
C ASN A 88 9.61 -3.27 8.01
N GLY A 89 9.17 -2.19 8.64
CA GLY A 89 9.02 -0.87 8.03
C GLY A 89 7.77 -0.69 7.19
N PHE A 90 6.71 -1.47 7.42
CA PHE A 90 5.43 -1.36 6.71
C PHE A 90 4.29 -1.03 7.69
N TRP A 91 3.51 0.00 7.39
CA TRP A 91 2.25 0.30 8.08
C TRP A 91 1.14 0.26 7.05
N VAL A 92 0.47 -0.88 7.00
CA VAL A 92 -0.40 -1.25 5.89
C VAL A 92 -1.72 -1.81 6.43
N MET A 93 -2.82 -1.41 5.79
CA MET A 93 -4.13 -2.00 5.95
C MET A 93 -4.51 -2.71 4.65
N GLY A 94 -5.18 -3.84 4.73
CA GLY A 94 -5.62 -4.56 3.54
C GLY A 94 -6.79 -5.49 3.78
N THR A 95 -7.25 -6.08 2.68
CA THR A 95 -8.21 -7.18 2.69
C THR A 95 -7.69 -8.31 1.81
N ALA A 96 -7.96 -9.53 2.25
CA ALA A 96 -7.83 -10.72 1.44
C ALA A 96 -9.23 -11.29 1.24
N ASP A 97 -9.58 -11.66 0.01
CA ASP A 97 -10.86 -12.27 -0.38
C ASP A 97 -12.14 -11.40 -0.30
N GLY A 98 -12.02 -10.17 0.19
CA GLY A 98 -13.05 -9.13 0.18
C GLY A 98 -13.98 -9.18 1.39
N ARG A 99 -13.71 -10.08 2.35
CA ARG A 99 -14.49 -10.21 3.59
C ARG A 99 -13.71 -9.67 4.78
N ASP A 100 -12.53 -10.21 5.01
CA ASP A 100 -11.76 -9.87 6.20
C ASP A 100 -10.81 -8.71 5.92
N HIS A 101 -10.84 -7.73 6.82
CA HIS A 101 -9.98 -6.55 6.78
C HIS A 101 -8.97 -6.66 7.91
N TRP A 102 -7.73 -6.28 7.63
CA TRP A 102 -6.62 -6.44 8.55
C TRP A 102 -5.78 -5.17 8.57
N ALA A 103 -5.38 -4.78 9.78
CA ALA A 103 -4.19 -3.98 9.96
C ALA A 103 -3.02 -4.94 10.13
N TYR A 104 -2.02 -4.83 9.26
CA TYR A 104 -0.79 -5.63 9.34
C TYR A 104 0.13 -5.10 10.46
N SER A 105 -0.39 -4.99 11.69
CA SER A 105 0.34 -4.65 12.92
C SER A 105 1.20 -5.83 13.38
N ASP A 106 1.81 -5.77 14.56
CA ASP A 106 2.51 -6.93 15.12
C ASP A 106 2.03 -7.22 16.54
N PRO A 107 1.18 -8.25 16.75
CA PRO A 107 0.61 -9.17 15.74
C PRO A 107 -0.42 -8.50 14.82
N TRP A 108 -0.82 -9.16 13.71
CA TRP A 108 -1.85 -8.67 12.79
C TRP A 108 -3.19 -8.48 13.52
N THR A 109 -3.84 -7.33 13.33
CA THR A 109 -5.10 -6.97 14.00
C THR A 109 -6.27 -7.12 13.03
N PRO A 110 -7.28 -7.96 13.31
CA PRO A 110 -8.50 -8.01 12.51
C PRO A 110 -9.30 -6.72 12.72
N LEU A 111 -9.85 -6.18 11.63
CA LEU A 111 -10.64 -4.95 11.65
C LEU A 111 -12.11 -5.29 11.44
N ASN A 112 -12.96 -4.86 12.38
CA ASN A 112 -14.41 -5.00 12.24
C ASN A 112 -14.97 -3.86 11.36
N VAL A 113 -14.66 -3.96 10.06
CA VAL A 113 -15.12 -3.01 9.05
C VAL A 113 -16.41 -3.54 8.45
N SER A 114 -17.52 -2.83 8.68
CA SER A 114 -18.79 -3.22 8.08
C SER A 114 -18.79 -2.89 6.59
N GLY A 115 -19.35 -3.78 5.77
CA GLY A 115 -19.63 -3.58 4.34
C GLY A 115 -18.41 -3.30 3.45
N LYS A 116 -18.68 -3.19 2.16
CA LYS A 116 -17.66 -2.98 1.14
C LYS A 116 -16.99 -1.61 1.26
N GLN A 117 -15.68 -1.59 1.11
CA GLN A 117 -14.89 -0.36 0.99
C GLN A 117 -14.54 -0.16 -0.48
N GLU A 118 -15.03 0.92 -1.09
CA GLU A 118 -14.75 1.25 -2.50
C GLU A 118 -13.65 2.29 -2.63
N LYS A 119 -13.45 3.10 -1.58
CA LYS A 119 -12.47 4.16 -1.52
C LYS A 119 -11.92 4.34 -0.11
N ILE A 120 -10.58 4.34 -0.03
CA ILE A 120 -9.83 4.48 1.21
C ILE A 120 -9.07 5.81 1.20
N GLY A 121 -9.27 6.62 2.22
CA GLY A 121 -8.46 7.81 2.50
C GLY A 121 -7.33 7.45 3.44
N ILE A 122 -6.13 7.93 3.15
CA ILE A 122 -4.92 7.62 3.93
C ILE A 122 -4.31 8.95 4.36
N PHE A 123 -4.16 9.12 5.66
CA PHE A 123 -3.62 10.35 6.26
C PHE A 123 -2.39 10.04 7.11
N LEU A 124 -1.25 10.54 6.65
CA LEU A 124 0.04 10.45 7.32
C LEU A 124 0.31 11.77 8.06
N ASP A 125 0.41 11.72 9.38
CA ASP A 125 0.80 12.84 10.24
C ASP A 125 2.16 12.51 10.89
N ILE A 126 3.24 12.98 10.26
CA ILE A 126 4.61 12.69 10.73
C ILE A 126 4.89 13.36 12.08
N PRO A 127 4.53 14.64 12.31
CA PRO A 127 4.65 15.26 13.63
C PRO A 127 3.94 14.50 14.75
N ALA A 128 2.75 13.96 14.47
CA ALA A 128 2.00 13.16 15.43
C ALA A 128 2.40 11.67 15.46
N GLN A 129 3.33 11.25 14.58
CA GLN A 129 3.72 9.85 14.39
C GLN A 129 2.54 8.92 14.15
N GLN A 130 1.62 9.32 13.26
CA GLN A 130 0.39 8.57 13.00
C GLN A 130 0.16 8.33 11.51
N LEU A 131 -0.34 7.14 11.20
CA LEU A 131 -0.94 6.82 9.91
C LEU A 131 -2.36 6.35 10.15
N SER A 132 -3.34 7.07 9.61
CA SER A 132 -4.76 6.75 9.76
C SER A 132 -5.41 6.43 8.42
N PHE A 133 -6.32 5.47 8.47
CA PHE A 133 -7.10 4.97 7.34
C PHE A 133 -8.57 5.28 7.56
N HIS A 134 -9.24 5.75 6.51
CA HIS A 134 -10.62 6.20 6.56
C HIS A 134 -11.41 5.62 5.40
N SER A 135 -12.67 5.26 5.67
CA SER A 135 -13.64 5.00 4.63
C SER A 135 -14.17 6.34 4.12
N VAL A 136 -13.84 6.71 2.88
CA VAL A 136 -14.22 8.03 2.34
C VAL A 136 -15.73 8.14 2.19
N HIS A 137 -16.38 7.08 1.70
CA HIS A 137 -17.83 7.06 1.51
C HIS A 137 -18.60 7.05 2.83
N LYS A 138 -18.14 6.27 3.81
CA LYS A 138 -18.80 6.16 5.12
C LYS A 138 -18.40 7.27 6.08
N LYS A 139 -17.40 8.09 5.72
CA LYS A 139 -16.84 9.16 6.56
C LYS A 139 -16.47 8.65 7.95
N ALA A 140 -15.87 7.47 7.99
CA ALA A 140 -15.56 6.75 9.23
C ALA A 140 -14.10 6.34 9.28
N ALA A 141 -13.47 6.49 10.44
CA ALA A 141 -12.14 5.96 10.69
C ALA A 141 -12.18 4.42 10.67
N LEU A 142 -11.17 3.82 10.05
CA LEU A 142 -11.03 2.37 9.95
C LEU A 142 -9.95 1.86 10.90
N TYR A 143 -8.78 2.50 10.89
CA TYR A 143 -7.66 2.13 11.74
C TYR A 143 -6.62 3.24 11.81
N THR A 144 -5.88 3.33 12.92
CA THR A 144 -4.74 4.23 13.08
C THR A 144 -3.54 3.47 13.64
N PHE A 145 -2.41 3.55 12.94
CA PHE A 145 -1.12 3.10 13.45
C PHE A 145 -0.40 4.23 14.19
N THR A 146 0.30 3.88 15.26
CA THR A 146 1.40 4.69 15.80
C THR A 146 2.70 4.29 15.11
N ILE A 147 3.41 5.28 14.57
CA ILE A 147 4.71 5.16 13.91
C ILE A 147 5.79 5.38 14.99
N ALA A 148 6.08 4.36 15.79
CA ALA A 148 7.12 4.46 16.80
C ALA A 148 8.50 4.51 16.12
N ASP A 149 9.06 5.71 15.97
CA ASP A 149 10.42 5.89 15.44
C ASP A 149 11.45 5.76 16.56
N GLY A 150 12.12 4.60 16.60
CA GLY A 150 13.24 4.31 17.50
C GLY A 150 14.53 5.06 17.17
N GLY A 151 14.45 6.32 16.72
CA GLY A 151 15.60 7.25 16.74
C GLY A 151 16.19 7.71 15.41
N ASN A 152 15.52 7.56 14.27
CA ASN A 152 16.03 8.13 13.00
C ASN A 152 15.04 9.13 12.39
N GLN A 153 15.22 10.41 12.75
CA GLN A 153 14.38 11.55 12.33
C GLN A 153 14.45 11.89 10.83
N GLU A 154 15.28 11.21 10.04
CA GLU A 154 15.49 11.50 8.61
C GLU A 154 14.92 10.45 7.66
N GLU A 155 14.33 9.37 8.16
CA GLU A 155 13.83 8.31 7.29
C GLU A 155 12.56 8.72 6.55
N LYS A 156 12.52 8.41 5.25
CA LYS A 156 11.43 8.77 4.36
C LYS A 156 10.35 7.69 4.35
N PHE A 157 9.11 8.11 4.56
CA PHE A 157 7.93 7.27 4.39
C PHE A 157 7.37 7.42 2.97
N ILE A 158 7.18 6.30 2.28
CA ILE A 158 6.75 6.26 0.89
C ILE A 158 5.39 5.58 0.80
N PRO A 159 4.37 6.18 0.15
CA PRO A 159 3.11 5.51 -0.12
C PRO A 159 3.30 4.14 -0.78
N PHE A 160 2.57 3.16 -0.26
CA PHE A 160 2.65 1.76 -0.61
C PHE A 160 1.31 1.26 -1.16
N PHE A 161 1.38 0.48 -2.23
CA PHE A 161 0.21 -0.11 -2.87
C PHE A 161 0.46 -1.56 -3.24
N SER A 162 -0.57 -2.38 -3.11
CA SER A 162 -0.56 -3.78 -3.50
C SER A 162 -1.91 -4.19 -4.05
N THR A 163 -1.89 -4.90 -5.18
CA THR A 163 -3.09 -5.51 -5.77
C THR A 163 -3.50 -6.80 -5.07
N GLY A 164 -2.90 -7.13 -3.92
CA GLY A 164 -3.16 -8.36 -3.17
C GLY A 164 -2.35 -9.55 -3.68
N LEU A 165 -2.86 -10.77 -3.44
CA LEU A 165 -2.18 -12.00 -3.83
C LEU A 165 -2.32 -12.28 -5.32
N ALA A 166 -1.24 -12.78 -5.93
CA ALA A 166 -1.29 -13.33 -7.27
C ALA A 166 -2.19 -14.57 -7.26
N GLY A 167 -3.25 -14.57 -8.09
CA GLY A 167 -4.17 -15.68 -8.23
C GLY A 167 -4.30 -16.14 -9.69
N PRO A 168 -4.83 -17.36 -9.93
CA PRO A 168 -5.03 -17.90 -11.27
C PRO A 168 -6.05 -17.08 -12.09
N LYS A 169 -6.97 -16.37 -11.43
CA LYS A 169 -7.84 -15.37 -12.03
C LYS A 169 -7.51 -14.01 -11.43
N PRO A 170 -6.66 -13.19 -12.08
CA PRO A 170 -6.31 -11.88 -11.57
C PRO A 170 -7.56 -11.01 -11.52
N ASP A 171 -7.69 -10.24 -10.44
CA ASP A 171 -8.68 -9.17 -10.38
C ASP A 171 -8.19 -8.03 -11.29
N LEU A 172 -8.93 -7.81 -12.38
CA LEU A 172 -8.52 -6.91 -13.45
C LEU A 172 -8.84 -5.43 -13.14
N GLU A 173 -9.67 -5.15 -12.12
CA GLU A 173 -9.98 -3.78 -11.75
C GLU A 173 -8.75 -3.08 -11.17
N PRO A 174 -8.29 -1.94 -11.69
CA PRO A 174 -7.10 -1.28 -11.16
C PRO A 174 -7.37 -0.64 -9.80
N LEU A 175 -6.34 -0.55 -8.97
CA LEU A 175 -6.26 0.47 -7.93
C LEU A 175 -6.02 1.82 -8.59
N LYS A 176 -6.77 2.85 -8.21
CA LYS A 176 -6.58 4.21 -8.74
C LYS A 176 -6.33 5.21 -7.62
N ILE A 177 -5.26 5.98 -7.76
CA ILE A 177 -4.93 7.13 -6.92
C ILE A 177 -5.71 8.33 -7.46
N LEU A 178 -6.39 9.05 -6.59
CA LEU A 178 -7.19 10.23 -6.92
C LEU A 178 -6.41 11.53 -6.69
#